data_AF-A0A4Q3KVS7-F1
#
_entry.id   AF-A0A4Q3KVS7-F1
#
_cell.length_a   1.000
_cell.length_b   1.000
_cell.length_c   1.000
_cell.angle_alpha   90.00
_cell.angle_beta   90.00
_cell.angle_gamma   90.00
#
_symmetry.space_group_name_H-M   'P 1'
#
loop_
_entity.id
_entity.type
_entity.pdbx_description
1 polymer ?
#
loop_
_entity_poly.entity_id
_entity_poly.type
_entity_poly.pdbx_seq_one_letter_code
_entity_poly.pdbx_strand_id
1 'polypeptide(L)' 'EATPGRNDPCSCGSGKKYKKCCGANA' A
#
# COMPACT_ATOMS: atom_id res chain seq x y z
N GLU A 1 5.48 7.25 -11.35
CA GLU A 1 4.38 7.31 -10.36
C GLU A 1 4.95 7.47 -8.95
N ALA A 2 4.36 8.30 -8.10
CA ALA A 2 4.70 8.30 -6.68
C ALA A 2 4.24 6.96 -6.08
N THR A 3 5.17 6.12 -5.63
CA THR A 3 4.83 4.92 -4.87
C THR A 3 3.92 5.32 -3.70
N PRO A 4 2.78 4.64 -3.48
CA PRO A 4 1.88 4.96 -2.37
C PRO A 4 2.67 5.02 -1.07
N GLY A 5 2.45 6.06 -0.26
CA GLY A 5 3.07 6.15 1.05
C GLY A 5 2.65 4.94 1.89
N ARG A 6 3.50 4.53 2.84
CA ARG A 6 3.25 3.33 3.67
C ARG A 6 1.89 3.34 4.37
N ASN A 7 1.33 4.50 4.69
CA ASN A 7 0.02 4.60 5.34
C ASN A 7 -1.15 4.79 4.36
N ASP A 8 -0.89 5.09 3.08
CA ASP A 8 -1.92 5.29 2.06
C ASP A 8 -2.69 4.00 1.77
N PRO A 9 -3.93 4.10 1.24
CA PRO A 9 -4.64 2.94 0.73
C PRO A 9 -3.84 2.23 -0.36
N CYS A 10 -3.85 0.90 -0.31
CA CYS A 10 -3.09 0.08 -1.26
C CYS A 10 -3.78 0.09 -2.63
N SER A 11 -3.01 0.39 -3.67
CA SER A 11 -3.48 0.49 -5.05
C SER A 11 -3.98 -0.83 -5.65
N CYS A 12 -3.78 -1.97 -4.97
CA CYS A 12 -4.29 -3.27 -5.41
C CYS A 12 -5.80 -3.48 -5.15
N GLY A 13 -6.51 -2.48 -4.61
CA GLY A 13 -7.96 -2.57 -4.37
C GLY A 13 -8.37 -3.41 -3.16
N SER A 14 -7.42 -3.85 -2.32
CA SER A 14 -7.72 -4.66 -1.14
C SER A 14 -8.38 -3.89 0.02
N GLY A 15 -8.45 -2.55 -0.05
CA GLY A 15 -8.90 -1.68 1.04
C GLY A 15 -7.94 -1.58 2.23
N LYS A 16 -6.80 -2.30 2.21
CA LYS A 16 -5.77 -2.25 3.25
C LYS A 16 -4.81 -1.08 3.03
N LYS A 17 -4.14 -0.60 4.08
CA LYS A 17 -3.01 0.33 3.96
C LYS A 17 -1.85 -0.33 3.22
N TYR A 18 -1.09 0.43 2.44
CA TYR A 18 0.01 -0.07 1.60
C TYR A 18 1.03 -0.89 2.41
N LYS A 19 1.48 -0.40 3.57
CA LYS A 19 2.40 -1.13 4.47
C LYS A 19 1.87 -2.43 5.07
N LYS A 20 0.56 -2.66 5.02
CA LYS A 20 -0.09 -3.89 5.50
C LYS A 20 -0.55 -4.79 4.35
N CYS A 21 -0.15 -4.48 3.12
CA CYS A 21 -0.54 -5.19 1.91
C CYS A 21 0.67 -5.35 0.98
N CYS A 22 0.66 -4.74 -0.21
CA CYS A 22 1.76 -4.86 -1.18
C CYS A 22 3.11 -4.33 -0.65
N GLY A 23 3.08 -3.36 0.27
CA GLY A 23 4.26 -2.82 0.94
C GLY A 23 4.58 -3.47 2.29
N ALA A 24 4.05 -4.67 2.59
CA ALA A 24 4.32 -5.37 3.84
C ALA A 24 5.71 -6.04 3.87
N ASN A 25 6.23 -6.43 2.70
CA ASN A 25 7.56 -7.04 2.54
C ASN A 25 8.52 -6.18 1.70
N ALA A 26 8.08 -4.98 1.31
CA ALA A 26 8.95 -3.92 0.80
C ALA A 26 9.54 -3.15 1.98
#